data_AF-A0A3L6F1Q5-F1
#
_entry.id   AF-A0A3L6F1Q5-F1
#
_cell.length_a   1.000
_cell.length_b   1.000
_cell.length_c   1.000
_cell.angle_alpha   90.00
_cell.angle_beta   90.00
_cell.angle_gamma   90.00
#
_symmetry.space_group_name_H-M   'P 1'
#
loop_
_entity.id
_entity.type
_entity.pdbx_description
1 polymer ?
#
loop_
_entity_poly.entity_id
_entity_poly.type
_entity_poly.pdbx_seq_one_letter_code
_entity_poly.pdbx_strand_id
1 'polypeptide(L)'
;IAWTASAAQGKAAEAEVDYSLRATTTPGKVFGFLGALGEVAFTYTGHNVVLEIQATIPSTSGKLSKKPMWKGVIVAYVVIAACYLPVALVGYWAFGNGVDENILITLNRPRWLIAAANMMVVVHVVGSYQVYAMPVFDMIETVLVRKYWFTPGFRLRLIARTVYVALTMFVAITFPFFSELLSFFGGFAYAPTSYFLPCIMWLIIYKPRRFSLSWLTNWICIVIGVLLMVLSPIGGLRQMILKIKTYKFYQDYSGLSHN
;
A
#
# COMPACT_ATOMS: atom_id res chain seq x y z
N ILE A 1 10.81 -2.97 15.86
CA ILE A 1 10.56 -4.39 16.23
C ILE A 1 10.96 -5.30 15.09
N ALA A 2 10.33 -5.23 13.90
CA ALA A 2 10.62 -6.14 12.79
C ALA A 2 12.13 -6.24 12.45
N TRP A 3 12.75 -5.14 12.01
CA TRP A 3 14.16 -5.17 11.60
C TRP A 3 15.14 -5.44 12.75
N THR A 4 14.87 -4.92 13.96
CA THR A 4 15.74 -5.18 15.13
C THR A 4 15.68 -6.64 15.56
N ALA A 5 14.50 -7.27 15.52
CA ALA A 5 14.35 -8.68 15.84
C ALA A 5 14.95 -9.58 14.74
N SER A 6 14.80 -9.21 13.47
CA SER A 6 15.49 -9.90 12.36
C SER A 6 17.01 -9.81 12.49
N ALA A 7 17.54 -8.64 12.85
CA ALA A 7 18.98 -8.48 13.11
C ALA A 7 19.46 -9.35 14.27
N ALA A 8 18.68 -9.41 15.36
CA ALA A 8 19.02 -10.19 16.55
C ALA A 8 18.96 -11.70 16.31
N GLN A 9 18.06 -12.17 15.44
CA GLN A 9 18.01 -13.57 15.02
C GLN A 9 19.20 -13.94 14.11
N GLY A 10 19.76 -12.96 13.41
CA GLY A 10 20.90 -13.13 12.50
C GLY A 10 20.53 -13.90 11.23
N LYS A 11 21.53 -14.20 10.41
CA LYS A 11 21.41 -15.25 9.39
C LYS A 11 21.10 -16.53 10.15
N ALA A 12 19.88 -17.06 9.99
CA ALA A 12 19.32 -18.16 10.75
C ALA A 12 20.40 -19.13 11.27
N ALA A 13 20.48 -19.27 12.59
CA ALA A 13 21.40 -20.18 13.27
C ALA A 13 21.48 -21.53 12.52
N GLU A 14 22.68 -21.81 11.96
CA GLU A 14 23.19 -23.10 11.44
C GLU A 14 22.72 -23.65 10.07
N ALA A 15 21.95 -22.94 9.24
CA ALA A 15 21.75 -23.33 7.84
C ALA A 15 21.97 -22.15 6.89
N GLU A 16 22.74 -22.36 5.82
CA GLU A 16 23.10 -21.35 4.83
C GLU A 16 21.83 -20.67 4.26
N VAL A 17 21.67 -19.36 4.51
CA VAL A 17 20.50 -18.59 4.06
C VAL A 17 20.52 -18.51 2.53
N ASP A 18 19.46 -19.01 1.89
CA ASP A 18 19.33 -18.98 0.43
C ASP A 18 18.82 -17.62 -0.07
N TYR A 19 19.56 -17.01 -1.00
CA TYR A 19 19.21 -15.74 -1.63
C TYR A 19 18.78 -15.90 -3.10
N SER A 20 18.58 -17.14 -3.56
CA SER A 20 18.06 -17.43 -4.89
C SER A 20 16.63 -16.93 -5.06
N LEU A 21 16.24 -16.55 -6.28
CA LEU A 21 14.87 -16.11 -6.55
C LEU A 21 13.89 -17.25 -6.26
N ARG A 22 12.85 -16.96 -5.45
CA ARG A 22 11.80 -17.91 -5.05
C ARG A 22 11.12 -18.61 -6.23
N ALA A 23 11.00 -17.92 -7.36
CA ALA A 23 10.48 -18.50 -8.58
C ALA A 23 11.56 -19.27 -9.36
N THR A 24 11.32 -20.56 -9.60
CA THR A 24 12.23 -21.42 -10.38
C THR A 24 12.07 -21.25 -11.89
N THR A 25 10.86 -20.95 -12.36
CA THR A 25 10.56 -20.79 -13.79
C THR A 25 10.80 -19.36 -14.29
N THR A 26 11.24 -19.20 -15.54
CA THR A 26 11.43 -17.88 -16.17
C THR A 26 10.17 -17.01 -16.12
N PRO A 27 8.96 -17.53 -16.47
CA PRO A 27 7.74 -16.74 -16.32
C PRO A 27 7.49 -16.36 -14.85
N GLY A 28 7.73 -17.28 -13.90
CA GLY A 28 7.66 -17.00 -12.47
C GLY A 28 8.50 -15.78 -12.06
N LYS A 29 9.76 -15.74 -12.48
CA LYS A 29 10.70 -14.64 -12.19
C LYS A 29 10.23 -13.31 -12.79
N VAL A 30 9.83 -13.32 -14.07
CA VAL A 30 9.40 -12.11 -14.78
C VAL A 30 8.14 -11.52 -14.14
N PHE A 31 7.08 -12.32 -13.99
CA PHE A 31 5.82 -11.82 -13.41
C PHE A 31 5.94 -11.56 -11.90
N GLY A 32 6.87 -12.23 -11.22
CA GLY A 32 7.32 -11.89 -9.86
C GLY A 32 7.84 -10.46 -9.78
N PHE A 33 8.82 -10.14 -10.62
CA PHE A 33 9.41 -8.81 -10.72
C PHE A 33 8.38 -7.73 -11.10
N LEU A 34 7.54 -8.00 -12.10
CA LEU A 34 6.47 -7.06 -12.47
C LEU A 34 5.52 -6.80 -11.31
N GLY A 35 5.17 -7.86 -10.55
CA GLY A 35 4.30 -7.71 -9.39
C GLY A 35 4.94 -6.86 -8.28
N ALA A 36 6.21 -7.09 -7.99
CA ALA A 36 6.97 -6.35 -6.98
C ALA A 36 7.05 -4.84 -7.28
N LEU A 37 7.09 -4.44 -8.55
CA LEU A 37 7.04 -3.02 -8.93
C LEU A 37 5.77 -2.32 -8.41
N GLY A 38 4.62 -3.00 -8.44
CA GLY A 38 3.37 -2.48 -7.89
C GLY A 38 3.35 -2.43 -6.39
N GLU A 39 3.89 -3.44 -5.72
CA GLU A 39 4.00 -3.44 -4.26
C GLU A 39 4.84 -2.24 -3.80
N VAL A 40 5.99 -2.02 -4.43
CA VAL A 40 6.83 -0.83 -4.18
C VAL A 40 6.06 0.45 -4.48
N ALA A 41 5.35 0.55 -5.61
CA ALA A 41 4.55 1.73 -5.93
C ALA A 41 3.44 1.98 -4.89
N PHE A 42 2.80 0.92 -4.38
CA PHE A 42 1.79 1.00 -3.34
C PHE A 42 2.37 1.50 -2.01
N THR A 43 3.57 1.06 -1.62
CA THR A 43 4.16 1.40 -0.31
C THR A 43 4.29 2.90 -0.06
N TYR A 44 4.43 3.70 -1.12
CA TYR A 44 4.57 5.16 -1.06
C TYR A 44 3.27 5.92 -1.34
N THR A 45 2.12 5.26 -1.18
CA THR A 45 0.81 5.88 -1.32
C THR A 45 0.43 6.75 -0.11
N GLY A 46 -0.46 7.72 -0.34
CA GLY A 46 -0.87 8.74 0.64
C GLY A 46 -1.40 10.01 -0.03
N HIS A 47 -1.21 10.15 -1.34
CA HIS A 47 -1.64 11.30 -2.13
C HIS A 47 -3.15 11.57 -2.09
N ASN A 48 -3.95 10.51 -1.88
CA ASN A 48 -5.41 10.59 -1.82
C ASN A 48 -5.95 11.25 -0.55
N VAL A 49 -5.12 11.48 0.47
CA VAL A 49 -5.49 12.20 1.71
C VAL A 49 -4.73 13.53 1.87
N VAL A 50 -3.88 13.88 0.89
CA VAL A 50 -3.03 15.09 0.95
C VAL A 50 -3.89 16.35 1.01
N LEU A 51 -5.01 16.41 0.28
CA LEU A 51 -5.84 17.60 0.26
C LEU A 51 -6.59 17.79 1.60
N GLU A 52 -7.04 16.69 2.19
CA GLU A 52 -7.71 16.64 3.49
C GLU A 52 -6.76 17.05 4.61
N ILE A 53 -5.53 16.51 4.60
CA ILE A 53 -4.49 16.92 5.54
C ILE A 53 -4.16 18.41 5.33
N GLN A 54 -3.96 18.85 4.09
CA GLN A 54 -3.63 20.24 3.80
C GLN A 54 -4.73 21.22 4.23
N ALA A 55 -6.00 20.81 4.13
CA ALA A 55 -7.15 21.61 4.56
C ALA A 55 -7.17 21.87 6.08
N THR A 56 -6.52 21.01 6.89
CA THR A 56 -6.39 21.21 8.34
C THR A 56 -5.24 22.13 8.75
N ILE A 57 -4.33 22.45 7.82
CA ILE A 57 -3.20 23.33 8.10
C ILE A 57 -3.67 24.80 8.05
N PRO A 58 -3.45 25.60 9.10
CA PRO A 58 -3.86 27.00 9.10
C PRO A 58 -3.24 27.78 7.94
N SER A 59 -4.09 28.41 7.12
CA SER A 59 -3.67 29.34 6.06
C SER A 59 -4.23 30.73 6.34
N THR A 60 -3.37 31.75 6.31
CA THR A 60 -3.78 33.16 6.36
C THR A 60 -3.44 33.86 5.04
N SER A 61 -4.00 35.05 4.80
CA SER A 61 -3.77 35.84 3.57
C SER A 61 -2.28 36.02 3.21
N GLY A 62 -1.38 36.01 4.21
CA GLY A 62 0.08 36.07 4.00
C GLY A 62 0.85 34.75 4.12
N LYS A 63 0.22 33.63 4.51
CA LYS A 63 0.88 32.33 4.72
C LYS A 63 0.07 31.20 4.06
N LEU A 64 0.49 30.83 2.84
CA LEU A 64 -0.06 29.69 2.11
C LEU A 64 0.29 28.35 2.80
N SER A 65 -0.71 27.47 2.94
CA SER A 65 -0.54 26.12 3.51
C SER A 65 0.41 25.21 2.71
N LYS A 66 0.71 25.56 1.45
CA LYS A 66 1.65 24.85 0.57
C LYS A 66 3.03 24.66 1.19
N LYS A 67 3.62 25.69 1.81
CA LYS A 67 4.99 25.61 2.35
C LYS A 67 5.08 24.67 3.56
N PRO A 68 4.21 24.79 4.59
CA PRO A 68 4.15 23.81 5.67
C PRO A 68 3.86 22.39 5.16
N MET A 69 2.91 22.23 4.23
CA MET A 69 2.56 20.93 3.66
C MET A 69 3.77 20.25 3.01
N TRP A 70 4.52 20.98 2.18
CA TRP A 70 5.71 20.46 1.51
C TRP A 70 6.79 20.01 2.50
N LYS A 71 7.02 20.78 3.57
CA LYS A 71 7.95 20.38 4.64
C LYS A 71 7.48 19.11 5.36
N GLY A 72 6.18 19.03 5.66
CA GLY A 72 5.58 17.85 6.27
C GLY A 72 5.76 16.60 5.40
N VAL A 73 5.51 16.72 4.09
CA VAL A 73 5.71 15.64 3.12
C VAL A 73 7.17 15.19 3.08
N ILE A 74 8.14 16.10 3.04
CA ILE A 74 9.57 15.72 3.06
C ILE A 74 9.91 14.91 4.30
N VAL A 75 9.52 15.39 5.49
CA VAL A 75 9.78 14.68 6.75
C VAL A 75 9.10 13.32 6.74
N ALA A 76 7.86 13.23 6.27
CA ALA A 76 7.13 11.97 6.16
C ALA A 76 7.87 10.96 5.27
N TYR A 77 8.33 11.36 4.07
CA TYR A 77 9.08 10.45 3.18
C TYR A 77 10.43 10.02 3.74
N VAL A 78 11.12 10.90 4.48
CA VAL A 78 12.37 10.54 5.20
C VAL A 78 12.08 9.49 6.26
N VAL A 79 11.02 9.67 7.06
CA VAL A 79 10.60 8.71 8.08
C VAL A 79 10.20 7.37 7.44
N ILE A 80 9.42 7.40 6.35
CA ILE A 80 9.04 6.20 5.60
C ILE A 80 10.29 5.45 5.13
N ALA A 81 11.25 6.13 4.51
CA ALA A 81 12.49 5.50 4.06
C ALA A 81 13.28 4.89 5.23
N ALA A 82 13.39 5.62 6.35
CA ALA A 82 14.05 5.15 7.55
C ALA A 82 13.33 3.96 8.23
N CYS A 83 12.03 3.77 8.00
CA CYS A 83 11.28 2.63 8.50
C CYS A 83 11.31 1.43 7.54
N TYR A 84 11.10 1.66 6.25
CA TYR A 84 10.95 0.59 5.25
C TYR A 84 12.28 -0.02 4.82
N LEU A 85 13.30 0.81 4.56
CA LEU A 85 14.58 0.30 4.05
C LEU A 85 15.26 -0.64 5.05
N PRO A 86 15.34 -0.34 6.37
CA PRO A 86 15.91 -1.29 7.32
C PRO A 86 15.12 -2.59 7.40
N VAL A 87 13.78 -2.55 7.36
CA VAL A 87 12.95 -3.76 7.38
C VAL A 87 13.20 -4.62 6.16
N ALA A 88 13.23 -4.02 4.96
CA ALA A 88 13.49 -4.75 3.73
C ALA A 88 14.91 -5.32 3.67
N LEU A 89 15.93 -4.49 3.96
CA LEU A 89 17.33 -4.88 3.85
C LEU A 89 17.74 -5.89 4.93
N VAL A 90 17.43 -5.62 6.19
CA VAL A 90 17.80 -6.50 7.31
C VAL A 90 16.95 -7.76 7.30
N GLY A 91 15.66 -7.65 6.98
CA GLY A 91 14.77 -8.82 6.86
C GLY A 91 15.23 -9.77 5.76
N TYR A 92 15.52 -9.25 4.57
CA TYR A 92 16.05 -10.08 3.48
C TYR A 92 17.44 -10.63 3.79
N TRP A 93 18.32 -9.85 4.44
CA TRP A 93 19.62 -10.34 4.88
C TRP A 93 19.50 -11.51 5.88
N ALA A 94 18.56 -11.44 6.83
CA ALA A 94 18.39 -12.46 7.86
C ALA A 94 17.75 -13.76 7.35
N PHE A 95 16.76 -13.67 6.45
CA PHE A 95 15.92 -14.81 6.05
C PHE A 95 15.96 -15.16 4.56
N GLY A 96 16.62 -14.34 3.72
CA GLY A 96 16.76 -14.61 2.29
C GLY A 96 15.42 -14.76 1.57
N ASN A 97 15.31 -15.78 0.72
CA ASN A 97 14.09 -16.11 0.00
C ASN A 97 12.99 -16.76 0.87
N GLY A 98 13.30 -17.06 2.13
CA GLY A 98 12.36 -17.57 3.14
C GLY A 98 11.49 -16.48 3.79
N VAL A 99 11.69 -15.21 3.47
CA VAL A 99 10.82 -14.12 3.94
C VAL A 99 9.37 -14.32 3.44
N ASP A 100 8.43 -14.25 4.36
CA ASP A 100 7.00 -14.15 4.07
C ASP A 100 6.59 -12.70 3.82
N GLU A 101 5.46 -12.52 3.13
CA GLU A 101 4.87 -11.19 2.85
C GLU A 101 4.70 -10.35 4.13
N ASN A 102 4.37 -11.00 5.25
CA ASN A 102 4.42 -10.41 6.58
C ASN A 102 5.61 -10.96 7.35
N ILE A 103 6.65 -10.14 7.51
CA ILE A 103 7.89 -10.48 8.24
C ILE A 103 7.66 -10.93 9.69
N LEU A 104 6.54 -10.57 10.33
CA LEU A 104 6.21 -11.02 11.68
C LEU A 104 5.88 -12.52 11.72
N ILE A 105 5.43 -13.09 10.59
CA ILE A 105 5.23 -14.53 10.42
C ILE A 105 6.61 -15.21 10.36
N THR A 106 7.53 -14.68 9.57
CA THR A 106 8.89 -15.25 9.41
C THR A 106 9.69 -15.27 10.72
N LEU A 107 9.55 -14.23 11.56
CA LEU A 107 10.32 -14.09 12.80
C LEU A 107 10.10 -15.25 13.79
N ASN A 108 8.87 -15.80 13.88
CA ASN A 108 8.43 -16.97 14.68
C ASN A 108 8.74 -17.00 16.20
N ARG A 109 9.75 -16.29 16.72
CA ARG A 109 10.18 -16.21 18.13
C ARG A 109 10.82 -14.84 18.46
N PRO A 110 10.75 -14.38 19.73
CA PRO A 110 9.90 -14.88 20.81
C PRO A 110 8.43 -14.43 20.64
N ARG A 111 7.48 -15.28 21.04
CA ARG A 111 6.04 -15.09 20.78
C ARG A 111 5.46 -13.80 21.39
N TRP A 112 5.94 -13.38 22.56
CA TRP A 112 5.46 -12.16 23.22
C TRP A 112 5.76 -10.90 22.41
N LEU A 113 6.94 -10.85 21.76
CA LEU A 113 7.37 -9.72 20.96
C LEU A 113 6.54 -9.62 19.66
N ILE A 114 6.24 -10.76 19.05
CA ILE A 114 5.36 -10.86 17.89
C ILE A 114 3.93 -10.45 18.25
N ALA A 115 3.42 -10.90 19.39
CA ALA A 115 2.10 -10.48 19.89
C ALA A 115 2.03 -8.97 20.11
N ALA A 116 3.06 -8.38 20.75
CA ALA A 116 3.15 -6.93 20.93
C ALA A 116 3.20 -6.18 19.59
N ALA A 117 3.98 -6.68 18.62
CA ALA A 117 4.05 -6.09 17.28
C ALA A 117 2.70 -6.15 16.55
N ASN A 118 2.01 -7.30 16.60
CA ASN A 118 0.67 -7.44 16.03
C ASN A 118 -0.35 -6.50 16.69
N MET A 119 -0.29 -6.31 18.01
CA MET A 119 -1.15 -5.34 18.70
C MET A 119 -0.88 -3.90 18.23
N MET A 120 0.39 -3.52 18.03
CA MET A 120 0.73 -2.21 17.46
C MET A 120 0.20 -2.05 16.03
N VAL A 121 0.30 -3.10 15.20
CA VAL A 121 -0.27 -3.10 13.83
C VAL A 121 -1.78 -2.90 13.89
N VAL A 122 -2.50 -3.58 14.80
CA VAL A 122 -3.95 -3.39 14.96
C VAL A 122 -4.29 -1.94 15.32
N VAL A 123 -3.64 -1.38 16.35
CA VAL A 123 -3.87 0.02 16.77
C VAL A 123 -3.60 0.98 15.61
N HIS A 124 -2.49 0.79 14.89
CA HIS A 124 -2.14 1.59 13.72
C HIS A 124 -3.20 1.50 12.61
N VAL A 125 -3.60 0.29 12.22
CA VAL A 125 -4.55 0.06 11.12
C VAL A 125 -5.94 0.62 11.46
N VAL A 126 -6.39 0.49 12.72
CA VAL A 126 -7.65 1.10 13.19
C VAL A 126 -7.62 2.61 13.02
N GLY A 127 -6.53 3.27 13.41
CA GLY A 127 -6.37 4.72 13.22
C GLY A 127 -6.31 5.12 11.75
N SER A 128 -5.49 4.43 10.96
CA SER A 128 -5.33 4.67 9.52
C SER A 128 -6.66 4.50 8.77
N TYR A 129 -7.45 3.48 9.11
CA TYR A 129 -8.76 3.25 8.48
C TYR A 129 -9.67 4.48 8.61
N GLN A 130 -9.70 5.13 9.77
CA GLN A 130 -10.54 6.32 9.96
C GLN A 130 -10.11 7.47 9.04
N VAL A 131 -8.81 7.69 8.85
CA VAL A 131 -8.30 8.75 7.97
C VAL A 131 -8.63 8.46 6.51
N TYR A 132 -8.42 7.23 6.05
CA TYR A 132 -8.65 6.84 4.65
C TYR A 132 -10.12 6.65 4.29
N ALA A 133 -10.97 6.25 5.24
CA ALA A 133 -12.39 6.02 4.98
C ALA A 133 -13.19 7.34 4.91
N MET A 134 -12.72 8.41 5.55
CA MET A 134 -13.46 9.69 5.60
C MET A 134 -13.76 10.29 4.21
N PRO A 135 -12.79 10.42 3.27
CA PRO A 135 -13.09 10.88 1.92
C PRO A 135 -14.08 9.98 1.18
N VAL A 136 -14.00 8.66 1.40
CA VAL A 136 -14.91 7.70 0.77
C VAL A 136 -16.33 7.85 1.32
N PHE A 137 -16.47 8.04 2.63
CA PHE A 137 -17.76 8.30 3.25
C PHE A 137 -18.39 9.61 2.77
N ASP A 138 -17.59 10.67 2.63
CA ASP A 138 -18.04 11.96 2.10
C ASP A 138 -18.49 11.85 0.63
N MET A 139 -17.76 11.09 -0.18
CA MET A 139 -18.13 10.80 -1.57
C MET A 139 -19.45 10.02 -1.66
N ILE A 140 -19.61 8.95 -0.88
CA ILE A 140 -20.83 8.14 -0.86
C ILE A 140 -22.02 9.00 -0.41
N GLU A 141 -21.89 9.76 0.66
CA GLU A 141 -22.95 10.65 1.16
C GLU A 141 -23.31 11.72 0.13
N THR A 142 -22.31 12.34 -0.50
CA THR A 142 -22.53 13.34 -1.56
C THR A 142 -23.31 12.76 -2.72
N VAL A 143 -23.00 11.54 -3.17
CA VAL A 143 -23.74 10.86 -4.24
C VAL A 143 -25.17 10.54 -3.80
N LEU A 144 -25.36 9.98 -2.61
CA LEU A 144 -26.70 9.63 -2.09
C LEU A 144 -27.60 10.87 -1.93
N VAL A 145 -27.06 11.98 -1.44
CA VAL A 145 -27.84 13.22 -1.22
C VAL A 145 -28.05 13.99 -2.52
N ARG A 146 -26.99 14.24 -3.31
CA ARG A 146 -27.10 15.11 -4.49
C ARG A 146 -27.62 14.42 -5.74
N LYS A 147 -27.32 13.14 -5.93
CA LYS A 147 -27.73 12.39 -7.14
C LYS A 147 -29.00 11.59 -6.91
N TYR A 148 -29.12 10.95 -5.74
CA TYR A 148 -30.26 10.09 -5.40
C TYR A 148 -31.29 10.78 -4.49
N TRP A 149 -31.09 12.07 -4.16
CA TRP A 149 -32.05 12.91 -3.43
C TRP A 149 -32.46 12.36 -2.05
N PHE A 150 -31.57 11.61 -1.40
CA PHE A 150 -31.82 11.13 -0.04
C PHE A 150 -31.73 12.27 0.97
N THR A 151 -32.53 12.18 2.03
CA THR A 151 -32.51 13.19 3.09
C THR A 151 -31.22 13.09 3.92
N PRO A 152 -30.43 14.16 4.02
CA PRO A 152 -29.23 14.15 4.84
C PRO A 152 -29.61 13.97 6.30
N GLY A 153 -28.96 13.04 7.00
CA GLY A 153 -29.32 12.72 8.38
C GLY A 153 -28.44 11.65 9.00
N PHE A 154 -28.56 11.48 10.31
CA PHE A 154 -27.80 10.49 11.06
C PHE A 154 -28.06 9.05 10.56
N ARG A 155 -29.32 8.72 10.25
CA ARG A 155 -29.70 7.40 9.73
C ARG A 155 -29.03 7.08 8.39
N LEU A 156 -29.01 8.03 7.45
CA LEU A 156 -28.36 7.84 6.15
C LEU A 156 -26.87 7.57 6.32
N ARG A 157 -26.20 8.39 7.14
CA ARG A 157 -24.77 8.22 7.46
C ARG A 157 -24.46 6.88 8.12
N LEU A 158 -25.28 6.46 9.10
CA LEU A 158 -25.10 5.19 9.78
C LEU A 158 -25.24 4.00 8.83
N ILE A 159 -26.29 4.00 8.00
CA ILE A 159 -26.54 2.92 7.04
C ILE A 159 -25.43 2.88 5.98
N ALA A 160 -25.13 4.02 5.35
CA ALA A 160 -24.12 4.09 4.28
C ALA A 160 -22.74 3.62 4.77
N ARG A 161 -22.31 4.07 5.96
CA ARG A 161 -21.03 3.67 6.54
C ARG A 161 -21.01 2.19 6.93
N THR A 162 -22.07 1.70 7.58
CA THR A 162 -22.17 0.28 7.98
C THR A 162 -22.15 -0.64 6.76
N VAL A 163 -22.89 -0.30 5.70
CA VAL A 163 -22.89 -1.07 4.45
C VAL A 163 -21.50 -1.07 3.82
N TYR A 164 -20.83 0.08 3.74
CA TYR A 164 -19.46 0.14 3.22
C TYR A 164 -18.48 -0.72 4.02
N VAL A 165 -18.52 -0.64 5.35
CA VAL A 165 -17.66 -1.45 6.23
C VAL A 165 -17.97 -2.94 6.05
N ALA A 166 -19.25 -3.32 6.02
CA ALA A 166 -19.65 -4.71 5.83
C ALA A 166 -19.20 -5.27 4.47
N LEU A 167 -19.33 -4.49 3.39
CA LEU A 167 -18.88 -4.88 2.06
C LEU A 167 -17.36 -5.03 1.99
N THR A 168 -16.61 -4.08 2.54
CA THR A 168 -15.13 -4.15 2.56
C THR A 168 -14.63 -5.30 3.42
N MET A 169 -15.28 -5.58 4.55
CA MET A 169 -15.01 -6.75 5.39
C MET A 169 -15.29 -8.06 4.64
N PHE A 170 -16.42 -8.15 3.96
CA PHE A 170 -16.77 -9.32 3.15
C PHE A 170 -15.72 -9.59 2.06
N VAL A 171 -15.30 -8.56 1.33
CA VAL A 171 -14.24 -8.67 0.32
C VAL A 171 -12.92 -9.10 0.95
N ALA A 172 -12.54 -8.53 2.10
CA ALA A 172 -11.30 -8.86 2.80
C ALA A 172 -11.25 -10.33 3.27
N ILE A 173 -12.38 -10.88 3.74
CA ILE A 173 -12.48 -12.30 4.12
C ILE A 173 -12.46 -13.21 2.89
N THR A 174 -13.08 -12.78 1.78
CA THR A 174 -13.18 -13.58 0.56
C THR A 174 -11.84 -13.68 -0.18
N PHE A 175 -11.06 -12.60 -0.23
CA PHE A 175 -9.82 -12.52 -1.00
C PHE A 175 -8.60 -12.15 -0.12
N PRO A 176 -8.05 -13.10 0.65
CA PRO A 176 -6.91 -12.83 1.55
C PRO A 176 -5.56 -12.83 0.82
N PHE A 177 -5.48 -12.27 -0.40
CA PHE A 177 -4.28 -12.21 -1.24
C PHE A 177 -3.61 -10.84 -1.12
N PHE A 178 -3.06 -10.54 0.05
CA PHE A 178 -2.61 -9.18 0.38
C PHE A 178 -1.57 -8.65 -0.61
N SER A 179 -0.47 -9.38 -0.85
CA SER A 179 0.60 -8.94 -1.76
C SER A 179 0.12 -8.78 -3.19
N GLU A 180 -0.71 -9.71 -3.68
CA GLU A 180 -1.24 -9.64 -5.05
C GLU A 180 -2.19 -8.46 -5.25
N LEU A 181 -3.02 -8.16 -4.24
CA LEU A 181 -3.91 -7.00 -4.27
C LEU A 181 -3.10 -5.70 -4.21
N LEU A 182 -2.07 -5.62 -3.38
CA LEU A 182 -1.14 -4.49 -3.32
C LEU A 182 -0.45 -4.27 -4.67
N SER A 183 0.07 -5.34 -5.26
CA SER A 183 0.71 -5.35 -6.57
C SER A 183 -0.23 -4.85 -7.68
N PHE A 184 -1.46 -5.38 -7.70
CA PHE A 184 -2.46 -5.02 -8.69
C PHE A 184 -2.89 -3.55 -8.55
N PHE A 185 -3.35 -3.14 -7.37
CA PHE A 185 -3.84 -1.77 -7.15
C PHE A 185 -2.72 -0.73 -7.17
N GLY A 186 -1.50 -1.11 -6.76
CA GLY A 186 -0.30 -0.27 -6.86
C GLY A 186 -0.02 0.19 -8.30
N GLY A 187 -0.21 -0.72 -9.27
CA GLY A 187 -0.17 -0.37 -10.69
C GLY A 187 -1.46 0.29 -11.18
N PHE A 188 -2.58 -0.44 -11.10
CA PHE A 188 -3.82 -0.06 -11.79
C PHE A 188 -4.43 1.25 -11.27
N ALA A 189 -4.50 1.44 -9.95
CA ALA A 189 -5.17 2.58 -9.34
C ALA A 189 -4.20 3.68 -8.91
N TYR A 190 -3.07 3.30 -8.31
CA TYR A 190 -2.12 4.27 -7.76
C TYR A 190 -1.15 4.85 -8.79
N ALA A 191 -0.73 4.09 -9.80
CA ALA A 191 0.16 4.63 -10.83
C ALA A 191 -0.47 5.83 -11.58
N PRO A 192 -1.75 5.80 -12.01
CA PRO A 192 -2.41 6.97 -12.59
C PRO A 192 -2.52 8.14 -11.64
N THR A 193 -3.06 7.90 -10.45
CA THR A 193 -3.43 8.97 -9.51
C THR A 193 -2.21 9.66 -8.89
N SER A 194 -1.09 8.96 -8.76
CA SER A 194 0.09 9.48 -8.06
C SER A 194 1.26 9.83 -9.00
N TYR A 195 1.49 9.06 -10.07
CA TYR A 195 2.71 9.20 -10.87
C TYR A 195 2.52 9.99 -12.16
N PHE A 196 1.43 9.80 -12.90
CA PHE A 196 1.30 10.43 -14.22
C PHE A 196 0.18 11.46 -14.36
N LEU A 197 -1.01 11.27 -13.77
CA LEU A 197 -2.08 12.27 -13.90
C LEU A 197 -1.68 13.63 -13.31
N PRO A 198 -1.09 13.73 -12.10
CA PRO A 198 -0.62 15.00 -11.56
C PRO A 198 0.42 15.68 -12.45
N CYS A 199 1.33 14.90 -13.04
CA CYS A 199 2.35 15.40 -13.96
C CYS A 199 1.73 15.96 -15.25
N ILE A 200 0.76 15.26 -15.84
CA ILE A 200 0.03 15.74 -17.03
C ILE A 200 -0.72 17.03 -16.70
N MET A 201 -1.48 17.05 -15.60
CA MET A 201 -2.19 18.25 -15.15
C MET A 201 -1.24 19.42 -14.93
N TRP A 202 -0.11 19.19 -14.27
CA TRP A 202 0.89 20.24 -14.03
C TRP A 202 1.51 20.77 -15.33
N LEU A 203 1.84 19.91 -16.29
CA LEU A 203 2.37 20.31 -17.60
C LEU A 203 1.36 21.15 -18.40
N ILE A 204 0.07 20.81 -18.35
CA ILE A 204 -1.00 21.55 -19.03
C ILE A 204 -1.21 22.94 -18.41
N ILE A 205 -1.21 23.02 -17.07
CA ILE A 205 -1.49 24.26 -16.33
C ILE A 205 -0.30 25.23 -16.40
N TYR A 206 0.91 24.77 -16.08
CA TYR A 206 2.08 25.66 -15.92
C TYR A 206 2.89 25.86 -17.19
N LYS A 207 2.75 24.98 -18.21
CA LYS A 207 3.44 25.06 -19.51
C LYS A 207 4.93 25.43 -19.39
N PRO A 208 5.74 24.64 -18.68
CA PRO A 208 7.16 24.94 -18.49
C PRO A 208 7.91 24.95 -19.83
N ARG A 209 9.07 25.61 -19.87
CA ARG A 209 9.95 25.60 -21.04
C ARG A 209 10.30 24.17 -21.43
N ARG A 210 10.17 23.85 -22.72
CA ARG A 210 10.56 22.53 -23.27
C ARG A 210 12.03 22.27 -22.97
N PHE A 211 12.35 21.03 -22.62
CA PHE A 211 13.68 20.58 -22.18
C PHE A 211 14.22 21.21 -20.88
N SER A 212 13.40 21.93 -20.12
CA SER A 212 13.73 22.28 -18.73
C SER A 212 13.78 21.00 -17.87
N LEU A 213 14.56 21.02 -16.79
CA LEU A 213 14.62 19.93 -15.82
C LEU A 213 13.22 19.53 -15.33
N SER A 214 12.38 20.50 -14.97
CA SER A 214 11.01 20.22 -14.54
C SER A 214 10.15 19.58 -15.64
N TRP A 215 10.37 19.95 -16.90
CA TRP A 215 9.65 19.34 -18.03
C TRP A 215 10.08 17.88 -18.23
N LEU A 216 11.40 17.61 -18.20
CA LEU A 216 11.95 16.26 -18.34
C LEU A 216 11.52 15.34 -17.19
N THR A 217 11.60 15.81 -15.94
CA THR A 217 11.20 15.02 -14.76
C THR A 217 9.73 14.60 -14.84
N ASN A 218 8.82 15.50 -15.23
CA ASN A 218 7.41 15.17 -15.37
C ASN A 218 7.17 14.14 -16.48
N TRP A 219 7.87 14.22 -17.61
CA TRP A 219 7.76 13.21 -18.67
C TRP A 219 8.29 11.84 -18.24
N ILE A 220 9.39 11.80 -17.50
CA ILE A 220 9.92 10.56 -16.93
C ILE A 220 8.88 9.93 -15.98
N CYS A 221 8.28 10.73 -15.08
CA CYS A 221 7.21 10.27 -14.19
C CYS A 221 6.00 9.74 -14.96
N ILE A 222 5.64 10.37 -16.08
CA ILE A 222 4.53 9.90 -16.94
C ILE A 222 4.86 8.55 -17.55
N VAL A 223 6.04 8.40 -18.18
CA VAL A 223 6.43 7.13 -18.82
C VAL A 223 6.52 6.01 -17.79
N ILE A 224 7.17 6.24 -16.64
CA ILE A 224 7.27 5.26 -15.57
C ILE A 224 5.88 4.91 -15.02
N GLY A 225 5.04 5.91 -14.77
CA GLY A 225 3.68 5.70 -14.26
C GLY A 225 2.81 4.86 -15.22
N VAL A 226 2.90 5.12 -16.53
CA VAL A 226 2.20 4.32 -17.55
C VAL A 226 2.74 2.89 -17.60
N LEU A 227 4.07 2.72 -17.53
CA LEU A 227 4.67 1.39 -17.47
C LEU A 227 4.21 0.62 -16.23
N LEU A 228 4.18 1.24 -15.06
CA LEU A 228 3.68 0.64 -13.82
C LEU A 228 2.20 0.25 -13.94
N MET A 229 1.37 1.11 -14.53
CA MET A 229 -0.06 0.86 -14.74
C MET A 229 -0.31 -0.37 -15.62
N VAL A 230 0.54 -0.62 -16.62
CA VAL A 230 0.38 -1.77 -17.53
C VAL A 230 1.03 -3.02 -16.95
N LEU A 231 2.29 -2.92 -16.53
CA LEU A 231 3.10 -4.09 -16.21
C LEU A 231 2.76 -4.70 -14.85
N SER A 232 2.54 -3.87 -13.83
CA SER A 232 2.31 -4.38 -12.48
C SER A 232 1.02 -5.19 -12.34
N PRO A 233 -0.14 -4.73 -12.85
CA PRO A 233 -1.37 -5.51 -12.78
C PRO A 233 -1.25 -6.87 -13.45
N ILE A 234 -0.47 -7.01 -14.52
CA ILE A 234 -0.23 -8.30 -15.18
C ILE A 234 0.51 -9.26 -14.23
N GLY A 235 1.54 -8.75 -13.54
CA GLY A 235 2.28 -9.50 -12.52
C GLY A 235 1.38 -9.94 -11.36
N GLY A 236 0.69 -8.99 -10.75
CA GLY A 236 -0.23 -9.23 -9.63
C GLY A 236 -1.36 -10.19 -9.98
N LEU A 237 -2.04 -10.00 -11.12
CA LEU A 237 -3.12 -10.89 -11.56
C LEU A 237 -2.65 -12.32 -11.82
N ARG A 238 -1.48 -12.50 -12.45
CA ARG A 238 -0.97 -13.86 -12.69
C ARG A 238 -0.69 -14.57 -11.37
N GLN A 239 -0.03 -13.89 -10.43
CA GLN A 239 0.24 -14.46 -9.11
C GLN A 239 -1.06 -14.78 -8.36
N MET A 240 -2.05 -13.88 -8.43
CA MET A 240 -3.38 -14.07 -7.85
C MET A 240 -4.09 -15.29 -8.45
N ILE A 241 -4.09 -15.45 -9.77
CA ILE A 241 -4.70 -16.61 -10.44
C ILE A 241 -4.03 -17.91 -10.00
N LEU A 242 -2.70 -17.92 -9.85
CA LEU A 242 -1.98 -19.10 -9.38
C LEU A 242 -2.33 -19.45 -7.93
N LYS A 243 -2.46 -18.46 -7.05
CA LYS A 243 -2.91 -18.66 -5.65
C LYS A 243 -4.38 -19.09 -5.56
N ILE A 244 -5.28 -18.52 -6.36
CA ILE A 244 -6.71 -18.88 -6.35
C ILE A 244 -6.92 -20.34 -6.74
N LYS A 245 -6.12 -20.89 -7.67
CA LYS A 245 -6.24 -22.29 -8.09
C LYS A 245 -6.05 -23.30 -6.95
N THR A 246 -5.25 -22.94 -5.95
CA THR A 246 -4.99 -23.79 -4.79
C THR A 246 -5.79 -23.38 -3.55
N TYR A 247 -6.39 -22.19 -3.57
CA TYR A 247 -7.16 -21.67 -2.46
C TYR A 247 -8.55 -22.31 -2.38
N LYS A 248 -8.90 -22.78 -1.18
CA LYS A 248 -10.24 -23.29 -0.86
C LYS A 248 -10.96 -22.27 0.01
N PHE A 249 -12.07 -21.75 -0.51
CA PHE A 249 -12.87 -20.77 0.20
C PHE A 249 -13.45 -21.36 1.49
N TYR A 250 -13.35 -20.60 2.58
CA TYR A 250 -14.03 -20.84 3.86
C TYR A 250 -13.78 -22.23 4.50
N GLN A 251 -12.57 -22.80 4.36
CA GLN A 251 -12.22 -24.03 5.09
C GLN A 251 -12.02 -23.77 6.59
N ASP A 252 -12.50 -24.70 7.42
CA ASP A 252 -12.34 -24.67 8.87
C ASP A 252 -10.87 -24.72 9.30
N TYR A 253 -10.51 -23.87 10.27
CA TYR A 253 -9.18 -23.80 10.91
C TYR A 253 -8.84 -25.03 11.78
N SER A 254 -9.50 -26.17 11.61
CA SER A 254 -9.27 -27.38 12.41
C SER A 254 -7.93 -28.08 12.11
N GLY A 255 -7.25 -27.73 11.01
CA GLY A 255 -5.97 -28.33 10.60
C GLY A 255 -4.69 -27.62 11.07
N LEU A 256 -4.78 -26.46 11.74
CA LEU A 256 -3.58 -25.69 12.19
C LEU A 256 -3.15 -26.00 13.64
N SER A 257 -3.77 -27.00 14.29
CA SER A 257 -3.39 -27.45 15.65
C SER A 257 -2.36 -28.59 15.67
N HIS A 258 -1.96 -29.12 14.52
CA HIS A 258 -0.94 -30.17 14.42
C HIS A 258 0.00 -29.90 13.25
N ASN A 259 1.10 -29.20 13.54
CA ASN A 259 2.48 -29.50 13.10
C ASN A 259 3.42 -28.38 13.58
#